data_AF-S0IUB5-F1
#
_entry.id   AF-S0IUB5-F1
#
_cell.length_a   1.000
_cell.length_b   1.000
_cell.length_c   1.000
_cell.angle_alpha   90.00
_cell.angle_beta   90.00
_cell.angle_gamma   90.00
#
_symmetry.space_group_name_H-M   'P 1'
#
loop_
_entity.id
_entity.type
_entity.pdbx_description
1 polymer ?
#
loop_
_entity_poly.entity_id
_entity_poly.type
_entity_poly.pdbx_seq_one_letter_code
_entity_poly.pdbx_strand_id
1 'polypeptide(L)'
;MDWMLEGLLQGTQFQTLYNRKIEALRAEYHLRKIDIDILYFLYKSGERNTSKDISSLNLFNKGHISQSVDRMVKQQLIYAVPDRSDRRCRHLMLTEQAAGLVAQVSELRMQMYNIILNGVTEEEKKVLLQVSGKVNQNMKDALCNRRRYNMRNENELMDYAIKQETVCRKNDSISDKLFEEYGVNRGLRDMNGKGVLTGLTTISKIVSFQDVNGKKEPCDGQLWYRGYNVQNLVKRMGDDGFGFEKTAYLLLFGEMPGEEELREFCGIMARCRTLPTNFTRDVIMKAPTKDIMNSMTRSILTLASYDSQMDSPEVISNSLRQCIELISIFPMLAVYGYHAYNHYENDDSMYIHRPEPELSTAENLLLMLRPDKQYSRLEAKVLDVALLLHMEHGGGNNSTFTTRVVTSSGSDTYSSIAAAMSSLKGPKHGGANIKVMEMMENIRGHIHDVHDMDEIEAYLSKILEGEAFDGKGLIYGMGHAVYSLSDPREQVFKKYVEKLAAAKAREEDMLLYNSIEELAPRLIAKKRHIFKGVSPNVDFYSGFVYEMLGIPKELYTAIFAIARIVGWSAHRMEELIGMNKIIRPAYMSVMEEKE
;
A
#
# COMPACT_ATOMS: atom_id res chain seq x y z
N MET A 1 2.01 -2.78 -47.80
CA MET A 1 1.13 -3.70 -47.02
C MET A 1 0.19 -2.87 -46.17
N ASP A 2 -1.12 -3.08 -46.28
CA ASP A 2 -2.13 -2.30 -45.57
C ASP A 2 -2.18 -2.70 -44.08
N TRP A 3 -2.07 -1.74 -43.17
CA TRP A 3 -2.19 -1.94 -41.72
C TRP A 3 -3.52 -2.61 -41.33
N MET A 4 -4.56 -2.48 -42.16
CA MET A 4 -5.88 -3.04 -41.95
C MET A 4 -5.94 -4.57 -42.00
N LEU A 5 -5.06 -5.21 -42.79
CA LEU A 5 -4.94 -6.68 -42.84
C LEU A 5 -4.15 -7.23 -41.64
N GLU A 6 -3.10 -6.53 -41.20
CA GLU A 6 -2.34 -6.92 -40.01
C GLU A 6 -3.19 -6.89 -38.73
N GLY A 7 -4.17 -5.97 -38.64
CA GLY A 7 -5.14 -5.93 -37.54
C GLY A 7 -6.09 -7.12 -37.51
N LEU A 8 -6.55 -7.61 -38.66
CA LEU A 8 -7.39 -8.81 -38.77
C LEU A 8 -6.65 -10.09 -38.35
N LEU A 9 -5.34 -10.13 -38.60
CA LEU A 9 -4.50 -11.30 -38.36
C LEU A 9 -3.92 -11.37 -36.93
N GLN A 10 -4.42 -10.59 -35.96
CA GLN A 10 -3.95 -10.66 -34.57
C GLN A 10 -4.54 -11.82 -33.75
N GLY A 11 -5.25 -12.76 -34.39
CA GLY A 11 -5.72 -13.98 -33.74
C GLY A 11 -4.57 -14.79 -33.12
N THR A 12 -4.88 -15.51 -32.04
CA THR A 12 -3.91 -16.28 -31.22
C THR A 12 -3.04 -17.22 -32.05
N GLN A 13 -3.61 -17.82 -33.10
CA GLN A 13 -2.93 -18.77 -33.99
C GLN A 13 -1.88 -18.10 -34.88
N PHE A 14 -2.17 -16.92 -35.44
CA PHE A 14 -1.21 -16.16 -36.24
C PHE A 14 -0.05 -15.65 -35.38
N GLN A 15 -0.36 -15.10 -34.20
CA GLN A 15 0.65 -14.62 -33.26
C GLN A 15 1.58 -15.75 -32.81
N THR A 16 1.04 -16.96 -32.62
CA THR A 16 1.83 -18.16 -32.31
C THR A 16 2.79 -18.51 -33.46
N LEU A 17 2.31 -18.48 -34.71
CA LEU A 17 3.13 -18.76 -35.88
C LEU A 17 4.22 -17.69 -36.11
N TYR A 18 3.87 -16.41 -35.97
CA TYR A 18 4.80 -15.28 -36.10
C TYR A 18 5.91 -15.35 -35.04
N ASN A 19 5.53 -15.57 -33.77
CA ASN A 19 6.49 -15.68 -32.67
C ASN A 19 7.49 -16.82 -32.92
N ARG A 20 7.03 -17.99 -33.39
CA ARG A 20 7.92 -19.11 -33.71
C ARG A 20 8.92 -18.78 -34.82
N LYS A 21 8.47 -18.09 -35.87
CA LYS A 21 9.33 -17.74 -37.02
C LYS A 21 10.35 -16.65 -36.68
N ILE A 22 10.00 -15.71 -35.79
CA ILE A 22 10.88 -14.59 -35.46
C ILE A 22 11.85 -14.85 -34.29
N GLU A 23 11.73 -16.01 -33.63
CA GLU A 23 12.53 -16.32 -32.44
C GLU A 23 14.05 -16.34 -32.72
N ALA A 24 14.46 -16.83 -33.89
CA ALA A 24 15.86 -16.82 -34.30
C ALA A 24 16.43 -15.39 -34.40
N LEU A 25 15.68 -14.49 -35.03
CA LEU A 25 16.02 -13.06 -35.14
C LEU A 25 16.06 -12.36 -33.77
N ARG A 26 15.12 -12.71 -32.88
CA ARG A 26 15.11 -12.16 -31.51
C ARG A 26 16.34 -12.58 -30.71
N ALA A 27 16.75 -13.84 -30.84
CA ALA A 27 17.91 -14.38 -30.17
C ALA A 27 19.21 -13.75 -30.70
N GLU A 28 19.34 -13.63 -32.02
CA GLU A 28 20.52 -13.05 -32.69
C GLU A 28 20.77 -11.59 -32.29
N TYR A 29 19.72 -10.77 -32.20
CA TYR A 29 19.84 -9.34 -31.91
C TYR A 29 19.55 -8.97 -30.43
N HIS A 30 19.33 -9.97 -29.57
CA HIS A 30 18.95 -9.78 -28.16
C HIS A 30 17.73 -8.85 -27.97
N LEU A 31 16.70 -9.04 -28.79
CA LEU A 31 15.51 -8.19 -28.85
C LEU A 31 14.29 -8.84 -28.19
N ARG A 32 13.52 -8.03 -27.47
CA ARG A 32 12.16 -8.38 -27.07
C ARG A 32 11.25 -8.37 -28.28
N LYS A 33 10.10 -9.05 -28.14
CA LYS A 33 9.03 -9.01 -29.14
C LYS A 33 8.64 -7.57 -29.51
N ILE A 34 8.47 -6.73 -28.50
CA ILE A 34 8.10 -5.32 -28.68
C ILE A 34 9.15 -4.50 -29.44
N ASP A 35 10.45 -4.82 -29.27
CA ASP A 35 11.53 -4.08 -29.90
C ASP A 35 11.46 -4.26 -31.44
N ILE A 36 11.25 -5.50 -31.90
CA ILE A 36 11.05 -5.81 -33.33
C ILE A 36 9.79 -5.12 -33.87
N ASP A 37 8.67 -5.18 -33.14
CA ASP A 37 7.44 -4.56 -33.60
C ASP A 37 7.56 -3.02 -33.73
N ILE A 38 8.34 -2.37 -32.84
CA ILE A 38 8.67 -0.95 -32.95
C ILE A 38 9.58 -0.68 -34.16
N LEU A 39 10.65 -1.46 -34.36
CA LEU A 39 11.55 -1.27 -35.50
C LEU A 39 10.82 -1.43 -36.84
N TYR A 40 9.95 -2.44 -36.94
CA TYR A 40 9.10 -2.64 -38.12
C TYR A 40 8.08 -1.50 -38.30
N PHE A 41 7.51 -0.99 -37.21
CA PHE A 41 6.64 0.19 -37.26
C PHE A 41 7.38 1.42 -37.82
N LEU A 42 8.58 1.71 -37.31
CA LEU A 42 9.38 2.86 -37.76
C LEU A 42 9.75 2.75 -39.25
N TYR A 43 10.12 1.56 -39.69
CA TYR A 43 10.43 1.29 -41.10
C TYR A 43 9.22 1.52 -42.03
N LYS A 44 8.04 1.05 -41.62
CA LYS A 44 6.83 1.10 -42.44
C LYS A 44 6.16 2.47 -42.43
N SER A 45 6.27 3.22 -41.33
CA SER A 45 5.45 4.42 -41.11
C SER A 45 6.12 5.72 -41.53
N GLY A 46 7.43 5.69 -41.87
CA GLY A 46 8.17 6.82 -42.42
C GLY A 46 8.18 8.04 -41.50
N GLU A 47 7.23 8.96 -41.72
CA GLU A 47 7.09 10.22 -40.99
C GLU A 47 6.53 10.06 -39.57
N ARG A 48 5.82 8.96 -39.28
CA ARG A 48 5.33 8.66 -37.93
C ARG A 48 6.38 7.92 -37.12
N ASN A 49 7.11 8.67 -36.32
CA ASN A 49 8.32 8.18 -35.69
C ASN A 49 8.49 8.63 -34.23
N THR A 50 7.43 9.12 -33.58
CA THR A 50 7.49 9.50 -32.16
C THR A 50 6.91 8.41 -31.25
N SER A 51 7.25 8.43 -29.97
CA SER A 51 6.61 7.54 -28.97
C SER A 51 5.09 7.74 -28.89
N LYS A 52 4.60 8.96 -29.21
CA LYS A 52 3.17 9.26 -29.31
C LYS A 52 2.54 8.57 -30.52
N ASP A 53 3.24 8.53 -31.65
CA ASP A 53 2.76 7.87 -32.86
C ASP A 53 2.69 6.35 -32.66
N ILE A 54 3.72 5.76 -32.06
CA ILE A 54 3.75 4.32 -31.72
C ILE A 54 2.58 3.97 -30.78
N SER A 55 2.32 4.82 -29.78
CA SER A 55 1.21 4.64 -28.83
C SER A 55 -0.18 4.82 -29.48
N SER A 56 -0.30 5.65 -30.52
CA SER A 56 -1.58 5.99 -31.16
C SER A 56 -2.26 4.83 -31.89
N LEU A 57 -1.53 3.75 -32.19
CA LEU A 57 -2.09 2.57 -32.83
C LEU A 57 -2.83 1.63 -31.87
N ASN A 58 -2.94 1.94 -30.57
CA ASN A 58 -3.50 1.06 -29.53
C ASN A 58 -2.82 -0.32 -29.44
N LEU A 59 -1.62 -0.47 -30.00
CA LEU A 59 -0.86 -1.72 -29.98
C LEU A 59 0.08 -1.83 -28.76
N PHE A 60 0.44 -0.71 -28.14
CA PHE A 60 1.47 -0.66 -27.09
C PHE A 60 1.16 0.40 -26.01
N ASN A 61 1.47 0.08 -24.75
CA ASN A 61 1.43 1.03 -23.62
C ASN A 61 2.63 2.00 -23.71
N LYS A 62 2.43 3.27 -23.32
CA LYS A 62 3.47 4.33 -23.35
C LYS A 62 4.72 3.98 -22.53
N GLY A 63 4.56 3.28 -21.40
CA GLY A 63 5.69 2.84 -20.56
C GLY A 63 6.64 1.89 -21.29
N HIS A 64 6.08 0.86 -21.95
CA HIS A 64 6.88 -0.15 -22.64
C HIS A 64 7.64 0.43 -23.84
N ILE A 65 7.08 1.45 -24.49
CA ILE A 65 7.72 2.15 -25.61
C ILE A 65 8.98 2.87 -25.11
N SER A 66 8.90 3.60 -23.99
CA SER A 66 10.06 4.34 -23.46
C SER A 66 11.23 3.42 -23.13
N GLN A 67 10.98 2.32 -22.40
CA GLN A 67 12.03 1.37 -22.06
C GLN A 67 12.64 0.67 -23.28
N SER A 68 11.82 0.34 -24.29
CA SER A 68 12.29 -0.28 -25.53
C SER A 68 13.13 0.70 -26.34
N VAL A 69 12.72 1.96 -26.40
CA VAL A 69 13.47 3.03 -27.07
C VAL A 69 14.82 3.23 -26.40
N ASP A 70 14.86 3.37 -25.07
CA ASP A 70 16.14 3.58 -24.35
C ASP A 70 17.11 2.41 -24.57
N ARG A 71 16.59 1.18 -24.63
CA ARG A 71 17.39 -0.01 -24.95
C ARG A 71 17.90 -0.02 -26.38
N MET A 72 17.03 0.23 -27.36
CA MET A 72 17.40 0.23 -28.77
C MET A 72 18.35 1.39 -29.12
N VAL A 73 18.26 2.52 -28.42
CA VAL A 73 19.25 3.60 -28.49
C VAL A 73 20.60 3.13 -27.96
N LYS A 74 20.63 2.46 -26.79
CA LYS A 74 21.87 1.86 -26.25
C LYS A 74 22.47 0.80 -27.17
N GLN A 75 21.64 0.04 -27.87
CA GLN A 75 22.04 -0.97 -28.86
C GLN A 75 22.37 -0.39 -30.25
N GLN A 76 22.31 0.93 -30.43
CA GLN A 76 22.57 1.62 -31.70
C GLN A 76 21.66 1.19 -32.87
N LEU A 77 20.45 0.72 -32.57
CA LEU A 77 19.44 0.34 -33.57
C LEU A 77 18.57 1.52 -33.98
N ILE A 78 18.42 2.53 -33.10
CA ILE A 78 17.71 3.78 -33.40
C ILE A 78 18.43 5.01 -32.84
N TYR A 79 18.18 6.18 -33.46
CA TYR A 79 18.50 7.49 -32.92
C TYR A 79 17.24 8.18 -32.39
N ALA A 80 17.33 8.85 -31.24
CA ALA A 80 16.25 9.67 -30.70
C ALA A 80 16.62 11.16 -30.81
N VAL A 81 16.00 11.87 -31.75
CA VAL A 81 16.27 13.28 -32.05
C VAL A 81 15.17 14.16 -31.44
N PRO A 82 15.50 15.16 -30.60
CA PRO A 82 14.50 16.08 -30.07
C PRO A 82 13.78 16.84 -31.20
N ASP A 83 12.47 17.00 -31.07
CA ASP A 83 11.68 17.85 -31.97
C ASP A 83 12.10 19.32 -31.82
N ARG A 84 12.12 20.07 -32.93
CA ARG A 84 12.54 21.49 -32.94
C ARG A 84 11.54 22.42 -32.24
N SER A 85 10.29 22.00 -32.11
CA SER A 85 9.16 22.79 -31.61
C SER A 85 8.68 22.38 -30.20
N ASP A 86 8.78 21.09 -29.83
CA ASP A 86 8.49 20.59 -28.48
C ASP A 86 9.64 19.72 -27.95
N ARG A 87 10.41 20.26 -27.00
CA ARG A 87 11.56 19.56 -26.40
C ARG A 87 11.19 18.26 -25.66
N ARG A 88 9.91 18.02 -25.38
CA ARG A 88 9.41 16.77 -24.78
C ARG A 88 9.08 15.70 -25.82
N CYS A 89 9.10 16.05 -27.10
CA CYS A 89 8.90 15.13 -28.21
C CYS A 89 10.25 14.68 -28.80
N ARG A 90 10.38 13.38 -29.12
CA ARG A 90 11.57 12.80 -29.74
C ARG A 90 11.16 12.01 -30.98
N HIS A 91 11.82 12.26 -32.10
CA HIS A 91 11.73 11.49 -33.34
C HIS A 91 12.72 10.33 -33.32
N LEU A 92 12.25 9.13 -33.63
CA LEU A 92 13.01 7.89 -33.60
C LEU A 92 13.39 7.48 -35.02
N MET A 93 14.68 7.47 -35.34
CA MET A 93 15.17 7.14 -36.68
C MET A 93 15.93 5.81 -36.66
N LEU A 94 15.67 4.93 -37.64
CA LEU A 94 16.41 3.67 -37.76
C LEU A 94 17.86 3.92 -38.17
N THR A 95 18.78 3.14 -37.63
CA THR A 95 20.17 3.11 -38.09
C THR A 95 20.35 2.17 -39.28
N GLU A 96 21.49 2.27 -39.98
CA GLU A 96 21.83 1.31 -41.06
C GLU A 96 21.90 -0.14 -40.53
N GLN A 97 22.35 -0.33 -39.29
CA GLN A 97 22.36 -1.63 -38.63
C GLN A 97 20.95 -2.21 -38.46
N ALA A 98 19.96 -1.36 -38.16
CA ALA A 98 18.57 -1.78 -38.07
C ALA A 98 17.92 -2.05 -39.43
N ALA A 99 18.41 -1.45 -40.53
CA ALA A 99 17.83 -1.63 -41.86
C ALA A 99 17.86 -3.10 -42.32
N GLY A 100 18.98 -3.80 -42.10
CA GLY A 100 19.12 -5.22 -42.43
C GLY A 100 18.19 -6.13 -41.61
N LEU A 101 18.06 -5.86 -40.31
CA LEU A 101 17.14 -6.56 -39.42
C LEU A 101 15.69 -6.38 -39.88
N VAL A 102 15.27 -5.15 -40.14
CA VAL A 102 13.87 -4.88 -40.50
C VAL A 102 13.53 -5.40 -41.90
N ALA A 103 14.49 -5.46 -42.82
CA ALA A 103 14.30 -6.11 -44.12
C ALA A 103 13.96 -7.61 -43.94
N GLN A 104 14.68 -8.33 -43.09
CA GLN A 104 14.41 -9.74 -42.77
C GLN A 104 13.03 -9.92 -42.11
N VAL A 105 12.66 -9.04 -41.19
CA VAL A 105 11.34 -9.04 -40.55
C VAL A 105 10.22 -8.80 -41.57
N SER A 106 10.45 -7.88 -42.52
CA SER A 106 9.50 -7.57 -43.59
C SER A 106 9.31 -8.77 -44.54
N GLU A 107 10.40 -9.45 -44.91
CA GLU A 107 10.34 -10.65 -45.76
C GLU A 107 9.57 -11.79 -45.07
N LEU A 108 9.87 -12.04 -43.80
CA LEU A 108 9.19 -13.05 -42.99
C LEU A 108 7.68 -12.79 -42.90
N ARG A 109 7.28 -11.53 -42.74
CA ARG A 109 5.87 -11.11 -42.75
C ARG A 109 5.22 -11.32 -44.12
N MET A 110 5.92 -11.05 -45.22
CA MET A 110 5.40 -11.35 -46.57
C MET A 110 5.22 -12.86 -46.81
N GLN A 111 6.19 -13.68 -46.39
CA GLN A 111 6.06 -15.13 -46.51
C GLN A 111 4.85 -15.66 -45.74
N MET A 112 4.63 -15.17 -44.51
CA MET A 112 3.46 -15.52 -43.72
C MET A 112 2.16 -15.12 -44.41
N TYR A 113 2.12 -13.92 -44.98
CA TYR A 113 0.96 -13.42 -45.71
C TYR A 113 0.62 -14.32 -46.91
N ASN A 114 1.62 -14.73 -47.67
CA ASN A 114 1.44 -15.64 -48.82
C ASN A 114 0.92 -17.02 -48.39
N ILE A 115 1.30 -17.51 -47.21
CA ILE A 115 0.76 -18.75 -46.65
C ILE A 115 -0.72 -18.59 -46.28
N ILE A 116 -1.07 -17.49 -45.62
CA ILE A 116 -2.42 -17.27 -45.08
C ILE A 116 -3.43 -16.98 -46.19
N LEU A 117 -3.00 -16.28 -47.23
CA LEU A 117 -3.85 -15.94 -48.36
C LEU A 117 -3.67 -16.86 -49.56
N ASN A 118 -3.07 -18.03 -49.36
CA ASN A 118 -2.99 -19.04 -50.39
C ASN A 118 -4.41 -19.45 -50.82
N GLY A 119 -4.71 -19.34 -52.12
CA GLY A 119 -6.03 -19.62 -52.67
C GLY A 119 -7.05 -18.47 -52.58
N VAL A 120 -6.68 -17.31 -52.01
CA VAL A 120 -7.56 -16.12 -51.95
C VAL A 120 -7.34 -15.24 -53.18
N THR A 121 -8.40 -14.94 -53.92
CA THR A 121 -8.40 -14.08 -55.11
C THR A 121 -8.17 -12.60 -54.77
N GLU A 122 -7.77 -11.79 -55.75
CA GLU A 122 -7.57 -10.35 -55.54
C GLU A 122 -8.87 -9.61 -55.21
N GLU A 123 -10.00 -10.02 -55.80
CA GLU A 123 -11.34 -9.53 -55.45
C GLU A 123 -11.70 -9.81 -53.99
N GLU A 124 -11.45 -11.04 -53.50
CA GLU A 124 -11.71 -11.40 -52.10
C GLU A 124 -10.81 -10.61 -51.13
N LYS A 125 -9.54 -10.37 -51.49
CA LYS A 125 -8.63 -9.52 -50.71
C LYS A 125 -9.15 -8.09 -50.61
N LYS A 126 -9.67 -7.53 -51.71
CA LYS A 126 -10.24 -6.18 -51.74
C LYS A 126 -11.48 -6.06 -50.85
N VAL A 127 -12.37 -7.05 -50.88
CA VAL A 127 -13.55 -7.10 -50.01
C VAL A 127 -13.13 -7.23 -48.54
N LEU A 128 -12.18 -8.12 -48.23
CA LEU A 128 -11.66 -8.33 -46.88
C LEU A 128 -11.07 -7.03 -46.29
N LEU A 129 -10.31 -6.28 -47.09
CA LEU A 129 -9.75 -4.99 -46.71
C LEU A 129 -10.83 -3.93 -46.42
N GLN A 130 -11.83 -3.83 -47.29
CA GLN A 130 -12.93 -2.88 -47.12
C GLN A 130 -13.74 -3.17 -45.84
N VAL A 131 -14.04 -4.44 -45.59
CA VAL A 131 -14.75 -4.87 -44.37
C VAL A 131 -13.89 -4.58 -43.14
N SER A 132 -12.60 -4.91 -43.15
CA SER A 132 -11.67 -4.62 -42.07
C SER A 132 -11.63 -3.14 -41.72
N GLY A 133 -11.52 -2.28 -42.73
CA GLY A 133 -11.48 -0.83 -42.54
C GLY A 133 -12.74 -0.33 -41.86
N LYS A 134 -13.91 -0.81 -42.31
CA LYS A 134 -15.21 -0.43 -41.72
C LYS A 134 -15.38 -0.93 -40.29
N VAL A 135 -14.99 -2.17 -39.99
CA VAL A 135 -15.06 -2.75 -38.64
C VAL A 135 -14.14 -1.99 -37.68
N ASN A 136 -12.90 -1.72 -38.08
CA ASN A 136 -11.94 -0.96 -37.26
C ASN A 136 -12.41 0.48 -37.00
N GLN A 137 -12.99 1.14 -37.99
CA GLN A 137 -13.55 2.48 -37.83
C GLN A 137 -14.71 2.47 -36.83
N ASN A 138 -15.66 1.55 -36.98
CA ASN A 138 -16.79 1.40 -36.05
C ASN A 138 -16.33 1.13 -34.61
N MET A 139 -15.31 0.28 -34.41
CA MET A 139 -14.75 0.00 -33.08
C MET A 139 -14.09 1.24 -32.46
N LYS A 140 -13.31 2.00 -33.25
CA LYS A 140 -12.69 3.25 -32.79
C LYS A 140 -13.75 4.28 -32.39
N ASP A 141 -14.78 4.43 -33.20
CA ASP A 141 -15.87 5.37 -32.94
C ASP A 141 -16.65 4.99 -31.67
N ALA A 142 -16.96 3.71 -31.48
CA ALA A 142 -17.64 3.22 -30.28
C ALA A 142 -16.82 3.43 -28.99
N LEU A 143 -15.51 3.13 -29.02
CA LEU A 143 -14.61 3.30 -27.87
C LEU A 143 -14.39 4.78 -27.51
N CYS A 144 -14.18 5.64 -28.51
CA CYS A 144 -14.03 7.07 -28.31
C CYS A 144 -15.30 7.71 -27.74
N ASN A 145 -16.47 7.31 -28.23
CA ASN A 145 -17.75 7.84 -27.76
C ASN A 145 -18.03 7.45 -26.31
N ARG A 146 -17.80 6.18 -25.92
CA ARG A 146 -18.00 5.71 -24.54
C ARG A 146 -17.05 6.40 -23.56
N ARG A 147 -15.77 6.57 -23.92
CA ARG A 147 -14.78 7.24 -23.07
C ARG A 147 -15.07 8.74 -22.92
N ARG A 148 -15.44 9.43 -24.01
CA ARG A 148 -15.85 10.84 -23.97
C ARG A 148 -17.14 11.04 -23.15
N TYR A 149 -18.11 10.15 -23.29
CA TYR A 149 -19.34 10.18 -22.51
C TYR A 149 -19.08 10.03 -21.01
N ASN A 150 -18.27 9.05 -20.60
CA ASN A 150 -17.91 8.87 -19.19
C ASN A 150 -17.14 10.06 -18.61
N MET A 151 -16.10 10.56 -19.32
CA MET A 151 -15.36 11.74 -18.86
C MET A 151 -16.23 13.00 -18.79
N ARG A 152 -17.14 13.18 -19.74
CA ARG A 152 -18.08 14.30 -19.73
C ARG A 152 -19.00 14.24 -18.51
N ASN A 153 -19.56 13.07 -18.21
CA ASN A 153 -20.44 12.90 -17.05
C ASN A 153 -19.70 13.08 -15.72
N GLU A 154 -18.45 12.59 -15.62
CA GLU A 154 -17.61 12.80 -14.43
C GLU A 154 -17.30 14.30 -14.22
N ASN A 155 -16.97 15.02 -15.30
CA ASN A 155 -16.73 16.46 -15.23
C ASN A 155 -17.99 17.25 -14.90
N GLU A 156 -19.13 16.94 -15.53
CA GLU A 156 -20.42 17.59 -15.24
C GLU A 156 -20.85 17.34 -13.78
N LEU A 157 -20.64 16.13 -13.24
CA LEU A 157 -20.89 15.81 -11.84
C LEU A 157 -19.98 16.60 -10.90
N MET A 158 -18.69 16.71 -11.24
CA MET A 158 -17.72 17.46 -10.43
C MET A 158 -18.03 18.96 -10.43
N ASP A 159 -18.36 19.53 -11.59
CA ASP A 159 -18.75 20.94 -11.71
C ASP A 159 -20.02 21.23 -10.89
N TYR A 160 -21.00 20.32 -10.95
CA TYR A 160 -22.18 20.40 -10.11
C TYR A 160 -21.82 20.31 -8.62
N ALA A 161 -20.95 19.38 -8.21
CA ALA A 161 -20.51 19.23 -6.83
C ALA A 161 -19.80 20.48 -6.31
N ILE A 162 -18.88 21.07 -7.08
CA ILE A 162 -18.19 22.33 -6.75
C ILE A 162 -19.20 23.46 -6.57
N LYS A 163 -20.17 23.57 -7.49
CA LYS A 163 -21.24 24.57 -7.38
C LYS A 163 -22.07 24.41 -6.11
N GLN A 164 -22.38 23.18 -5.71
CA GLN A 164 -23.18 22.89 -4.52
C GLN A 164 -22.37 22.87 -3.21
N GLU A 165 -21.04 22.84 -3.26
CA GLU A 165 -20.18 22.77 -2.08
C GLU A 165 -20.51 23.89 -1.08
N THR A 166 -20.68 25.11 -1.56
CA THR A 166 -21.02 26.27 -0.71
C THR A 166 -22.37 26.06 -0.02
N VAL A 167 -23.33 25.43 -0.68
CA VAL A 167 -24.65 25.11 -0.11
C VAL A 167 -24.50 24.06 0.99
N CYS A 168 -23.76 22.97 0.76
CA CYS A 168 -23.49 21.96 1.80
C CYS A 168 -22.76 22.58 2.99
N ARG A 169 -21.68 23.35 2.77
CA ARG A 169 -20.95 24.02 3.86
C ARG A 169 -21.85 24.95 4.68
N LYS A 170 -22.73 25.70 4.03
CA LYS A 170 -23.68 26.59 4.72
C LYS A 170 -24.66 25.81 5.60
N ASN A 171 -25.14 24.65 5.16
CA ASN A 171 -26.20 23.91 5.86
C ASN A 171 -25.69 22.84 6.85
N ASP A 172 -24.49 22.28 6.62
CA ASP A 172 -23.96 21.15 7.40
C ASP A 172 -22.90 21.58 8.43
N SER A 173 -22.50 22.85 8.44
CA SER A 173 -21.57 23.38 9.45
C SER A 173 -22.30 23.60 10.78
N ILE A 174 -21.89 22.85 11.81
CA ILE A 174 -22.33 23.06 13.18
C ILE A 174 -21.27 23.90 13.90
N SER A 175 -21.69 25.00 14.52
CA SER A 175 -20.81 25.89 15.30
C SER A 175 -20.13 25.14 16.44
N ASP A 176 -18.82 25.34 16.62
CA ASP A 176 -18.05 24.74 17.71
C ASP A 176 -18.65 25.08 19.09
N LYS A 177 -19.27 26.26 19.23
CA LYS A 177 -19.94 26.70 20.47
C LYS A 177 -21.09 25.78 20.90
N LEU A 178 -21.82 25.19 19.95
CA LEU A 178 -22.95 24.31 20.27
C LEU A 178 -22.47 23.00 20.90
N PHE A 179 -21.29 22.51 20.51
CA PHE A 179 -20.71 21.33 21.15
C PHE A 179 -20.32 21.62 22.60
N GLU A 180 -19.82 22.82 22.90
CA GLU A 180 -19.54 23.25 24.27
C GLU A 180 -20.83 23.43 25.09
N GLU A 181 -21.82 24.14 24.53
CA GLU A 181 -23.12 24.40 25.15
C GLU A 181 -23.84 23.11 25.58
N TYR A 182 -23.80 22.10 24.71
CA TYR A 182 -24.48 20.83 24.94
C TYR A 182 -23.57 19.73 25.52
N GLY A 183 -22.33 20.06 25.89
CA GLY A 183 -21.39 19.11 26.51
C GLY A 183 -21.04 17.91 25.62
N VAL A 184 -21.00 18.09 24.29
CA VAL A 184 -20.72 17.03 23.33
C VAL A 184 -19.22 16.89 23.09
N ASN A 185 -18.67 15.75 23.52
CA ASN A 185 -17.26 15.40 23.33
C ASN A 185 -16.97 15.01 21.86
N ARG A 186 -16.55 15.97 21.03
CA ARG A 186 -16.20 15.73 19.62
C ARG A 186 -15.12 14.66 19.49
N GLY A 187 -15.35 13.70 18.59
CA GLY A 187 -14.44 12.56 18.40
C GLY A 187 -14.32 11.67 19.64
N LEU A 188 -15.31 11.70 20.54
CA LEU A 188 -15.32 10.98 21.81
C LEU A 188 -14.16 11.38 22.72
N ARG A 189 -13.82 12.68 22.74
CA ARG A 189 -12.78 13.26 23.60
C ARG A 189 -13.25 14.55 24.25
N ASP A 190 -12.84 14.76 25.49
CA ASP A 190 -13.05 16.04 26.19
C ASP A 190 -12.09 17.13 25.68
N MET A 191 -12.27 18.35 26.20
CA MET A 191 -11.47 19.54 25.82
C MET A 191 -9.97 19.38 26.10
N ASN A 192 -9.60 18.52 27.05
CA ASN A 192 -8.22 18.20 27.40
C ASN A 192 -7.67 17.03 26.57
N GLY A 193 -8.47 16.51 25.62
CA GLY A 193 -8.13 15.39 24.73
C GLY A 193 -8.30 14.00 25.35
N LYS A 194 -8.87 13.89 26.56
CA LYS A 194 -9.11 12.61 27.24
C LYS A 194 -10.28 11.90 26.56
N GLY A 195 -10.06 10.64 26.17
CA GLY A 195 -11.09 9.82 25.56
C GLY A 195 -12.24 9.49 26.51
N VAL A 196 -13.46 9.42 25.96
CA VAL A 196 -14.63 8.87 26.66
C VAL A 196 -14.41 7.37 26.88
N LEU A 197 -14.73 6.89 28.08
CA LEU A 197 -14.72 5.46 28.38
C LEU A 197 -15.93 4.78 27.72
N THR A 198 -15.72 4.17 26.57
CA THR A 198 -16.79 3.57 25.75
C THR A 198 -16.97 2.07 25.93
N GLY A 199 -16.01 1.40 26.57
CA GLY A 199 -16.07 -0.04 26.79
C GLY A 199 -14.96 -0.54 27.71
N LEU A 200 -15.11 -1.79 28.15
CA LEU A 200 -14.10 -2.52 28.91
C LEU A 200 -13.36 -3.47 27.97
N THR A 201 -12.10 -3.77 28.32
CA THR A 201 -11.30 -4.74 27.58
C THR A 201 -10.28 -5.41 28.48
N THR A 202 -10.00 -6.66 28.17
CA THR A 202 -8.94 -7.49 28.74
C THR A 202 -7.77 -7.67 27.75
N ILE A 203 -7.93 -7.25 26.48
CA ILE A 203 -6.94 -7.45 25.41
C ILE A 203 -5.67 -6.65 25.68
N SER A 204 -5.83 -5.36 26.00
CA SER A 204 -4.70 -4.46 26.20
C SER A 204 -4.98 -3.36 27.19
N LYS A 205 -3.90 -2.81 27.76
CA LYS A 205 -3.93 -1.66 28.66
C LYS A 205 -2.81 -0.70 28.30
N ILE A 206 -3.13 0.59 28.27
CA ILE A 206 -2.15 1.67 28.15
C ILE A 206 -2.12 2.46 29.44
N VAL A 207 -0.93 2.75 29.95
CA VAL A 207 -0.71 3.65 31.08
C VAL A 207 0.13 4.82 30.58
N SER A 208 -0.29 6.04 30.86
CA SER A 208 0.46 7.27 30.56
C SER A 208 0.30 8.36 31.63
N PHE A 209 -0.48 8.06 32.66
CA PHE A 209 -0.70 8.87 33.84
C PHE A 209 -0.75 7.95 35.06
N GLN A 210 -0.21 8.44 36.18
CA GLN A 210 -0.30 7.80 37.49
C GLN A 210 -1.03 8.71 38.47
N ASP A 211 -1.64 8.11 39.48
CA ASP A 211 -2.27 8.85 40.57
C ASP A 211 -1.25 9.05 41.69
N VAL A 212 -0.88 10.30 41.95
CA VAL A 212 -0.01 10.71 43.06
C VAL A 212 -0.82 11.64 43.94
N ASN A 213 -1.19 11.17 45.14
CA ASN A 213 -1.95 11.92 46.13
C ASN A 213 -3.30 12.48 45.60
N GLY A 214 -4.02 11.72 44.78
CA GLY A 214 -5.31 12.14 44.20
C GLY A 214 -5.18 13.05 42.98
N LYS A 215 -3.95 13.33 42.53
CA LYS A 215 -3.67 14.11 41.32
C LYS A 215 -3.09 13.20 40.25
N LYS A 216 -3.66 13.28 39.04
CA LYS A 216 -3.10 12.59 37.87
C LYS A 216 -1.89 13.34 37.35
N GLU A 217 -0.75 12.67 37.36
CA GLU A 217 0.50 13.18 36.83
C GLU A 217 0.97 12.33 35.64
N PRO A 218 1.52 12.95 34.57
CA PRO A 218 2.13 12.20 33.47
C PRO A 218 3.22 11.26 33.97
N CYS A 219 3.28 10.05 33.41
CA CYS A 219 4.35 9.08 33.68
C CYS A 219 4.85 8.43 32.39
N ASP A 220 5.94 7.66 32.49
CA ASP A 220 6.43 6.85 31.38
C ASP A 220 5.35 5.92 30.84
N GLY A 221 5.26 5.86 29.52
CA GLY A 221 4.25 5.08 28.85
C GLY A 221 4.44 3.58 29.11
N GLN A 222 3.34 2.88 29.35
CA GLN A 222 3.35 1.41 29.41
C GLN A 222 2.29 0.85 28.48
N LEU A 223 2.64 -0.23 27.79
CA LEU A 223 1.74 -1.00 26.95
C LEU A 223 1.71 -2.44 27.47
N TRP A 224 0.52 -2.96 27.64
CA TRP A 224 0.27 -4.30 28.16
C TRP A 224 -0.61 -5.07 27.19
N TYR A 225 -0.23 -6.30 26.87
CA TYR A 225 -1.03 -7.27 26.12
C TYR A 225 -1.44 -8.40 27.06
N ARG A 226 -2.74 -8.57 27.31
CA ARG A 226 -3.29 -9.61 28.20
C ARG A 226 -2.57 -9.70 29.55
N GLY A 227 -2.21 -8.55 30.13
CA GLY A 227 -1.49 -8.48 31.41
C GLY A 227 0.04 -8.61 31.34
N TYR A 228 0.62 -8.80 30.15
CA TYR A 228 2.07 -8.81 29.94
C TYR A 228 2.57 -7.47 29.41
N ASN A 229 3.56 -6.88 30.08
CA ASN A 229 4.19 -5.65 29.61
C ASN A 229 4.96 -5.93 28.30
N VAL A 230 4.69 -5.14 27.25
CA VAL A 230 5.24 -5.35 25.90
C VAL A 230 6.76 -5.23 25.87
N GLN A 231 7.36 -4.34 26.65
CA GLN A 231 8.82 -4.23 26.72
C GLN A 231 9.45 -5.52 27.28
N ASN A 232 8.77 -6.15 28.25
CA ASN A 232 9.21 -7.42 28.81
C ASN A 232 8.96 -8.59 27.85
N LEU A 233 7.86 -8.58 27.10
CA LEU A 233 7.62 -9.56 26.04
C LEU A 233 8.77 -9.54 25.04
N VAL A 234 9.12 -8.37 24.50
CA VAL A 234 10.21 -8.24 23.53
C VAL A 234 11.56 -8.66 24.10
N LYS A 235 11.88 -8.26 25.35
CA LYS A 235 13.12 -8.68 26.03
C LYS A 235 13.22 -10.19 26.20
N ARG A 236 12.12 -10.87 26.57
CA ARG A 236 12.09 -12.32 26.81
C ARG A 236 12.27 -13.15 25.54
N MET A 237 12.06 -12.58 24.35
CA MET A 237 12.32 -13.29 23.09
C MET A 237 13.81 -13.51 22.83
N GLY A 238 14.68 -12.71 23.47
CA GLY A 238 16.10 -12.66 23.14
C GLY A 238 16.36 -12.19 21.71
N ASP A 239 17.63 -12.28 21.30
CA ASP A 239 18.05 -11.94 19.94
C ASP A 239 17.64 -13.03 18.91
N ASP A 240 17.40 -14.27 19.37
CA ASP A 240 17.18 -15.44 18.51
C ASP A 240 15.70 -15.80 18.25
N GLY A 241 14.76 -15.39 19.10
CA GLY A 241 13.35 -15.79 19.00
C GLY A 241 12.50 -14.86 18.12
N PHE A 242 11.46 -15.40 17.49
CA PHE A 242 10.40 -14.62 16.83
C PHE A 242 9.17 -14.50 17.73
N GLY A 243 8.48 -13.37 17.65
CA GLY A 243 7.44 -12.93 18.56
C GLY A 243 6.05 -12.88 17.98
N PHE A 244 5.92 -12.78 16.66
CA PHE A 244 4.63 -12.55 16.01
C PHE A 244 3.62 -13.65 16.36
N GLU A 245 3.90 -14.91 16.02
CA GLU A 245 2.98 -16.03 16.24
C GLU A 245 2.66 -16.22 17.72
N LYS A 246 3.68 -16.10 18.58
CA LYS A 246 3.53 -16.23 20.04
C LYS A 246 2.63 -15.15 20.63
N THR A 247 2.77 -13.92 20.16
CA THR A 247 1.96 -12.79 20.63
C THR A 247 0.56 -12.81 20.02
N ALA A 248 0.42 -13.33 18.80
CA ALA A 248 -0.88 -13.56 18.19
C ALA A 248 -1.70 -14.60 18.97
N TYR A 249 -1.06 -15.70 19.38
CA TYR A 249 -1.66 -16.66 20.29
C TYR A 249 -2.09 -15.98 21.59
N LEU A 250 -1.18 -15.25 22.25
CA LEU A 250 -1.49 -14.53 23.49
C LEU A 250 -2.73 -13.64 23.34
N LEU A 251 -2.79 -12.81 22.30
CA LEU A 251 -3.89 -11.86 22.13
C LEU A 251 -5.22 -12.57 21.86
N LEU A 252 -5.23 -13.62 21.03
CA LEU A 252 -6.45 -14.37 20.71
C LEU A 252 -6.95 -15.17 21.92
N PHE A 253 -6.08 -15.89 22.62
CA PHE A 253 -6.46 -16.88 23.63
C PHE A 253 -6.33 -16.39 25.07
N GLY A 254 -5.64 -15.28 25.29
CA GLY A 254 -5.49 -14.66 26.62
C GLY A 254 -4.32 -15.19 27.45
N GLU A 255 -3.70 -16.30 27.04
CA GLU A 255 -2.61 -16.96 27.76
C GLU A 255 -1.38 -17.14 26.86
N MET A 256 -0.19 -17.21 27.48
CA MET A 256 1.04 -17.49 26.72
C MET A 256 1.10 -18.96 26.35
N PRO A 257 1.40 -19.31 25.09
CA PRO A 257 1.44 -20.70 24.68
C PRO A 257 2.67 -21.41 25.28
N GLY A 258 2.47 -22.65 25.69
CA GLY A 258 3.53 -23.64 25.84
C GLY A 258 4.15 -24.01 24.48
N GLU A 259 5.22 -24.81 24.50
CA GLU A 259 5.92 -25.16 23.25
C GLU A 259 5.06 -25.97 22.28
N GLU A 260 4.24 -26.89 22.79
CA GLU A 260 3.38 -27.73 21.97
C GLU A 260 2.23 -26.93 21.34
N GLU A 261 1.55 -26.11 22.13
CA GLU A 261 0.50 -25.21 21.67
C GLU A 261 1.02 -24.23 20.62
N LEU A 262 2.22 -23.68 20.81
CA LEU A 262 2.85 -22.79 19.84
C LEU A 262 3.17 -23.54 18.53
N ARG A 263 3.71 -24.76 18.60
CA ARG A 263 3.98 -25.57 17.40
C ARG A 263 2.69 -25.89 16.64
N GLU A 264 1.63 -26.26 17.35
CA GLU A 264 0.33 -26.51 16.76
C GLU A 264 -0.22 -25.25 16.08
N PHE A 265 -0.22 -24.12 16.77
CA PHE A 265 -0.73 -22.85 16.26
C PHE A 265 0.04 -22.38 15.02
N CYS A 266 1.38 -22.44 15.05
CA CYS A 266 2.22 -22.14 13.89
C CYS A 266 1.90 -23.09 12.72
N GLY A 267 1.69 -24.38 12.99
CA GLY A 267 1.31 -25.36 11.97
C GLY A 267 -0.05 -25.08 11.34
N ILE A 268 -1.04 -24.62 12.14
CA ILE A 268 -2.34 -24.15 11.64
C ILE A 268 -2.16 -22.93 10.77
N MET A 269 -1.46 -21.89 11.26
CA MET A 269 -1.21 -20.67 10.50
C MET A 269 -0.51 -20.96 9.17
N ALA A 270 0.51 -21.83 9.18
CA ALA A 270 1.23 -22.26 7.99
C ALA A 270 0.29 -22.90 6.94
N ARG A 271 -0.64 -23.76 7.36
CA ARG A 271 -1.66 -24.34 6.46
C ARG A 271 -2.64 -23.30 5.94
N CYS A 272 -2.95 -22.29 6.75
CA CYS A 272 -3.82 -21.17 6.36
C CYS A 272 -3.14 -20.18 5.40
N ARG A 273 -1.82 -20.21 5.20
CA ARG A 273 -1.08 -19.36 4.23
C ARG A 273 -1.29 -19.80 2.78
N THR A 274 -2.56 -19.97 2.39
CA THR A 274 -2.99 -20.28 1.04
C THR A 274 -4.19 -19.42 0.68
N LEU A 275 -4.27 -19.01 -0.59
CA LEU A 275 -5.45 -18.32 -1.12
C LEU A 275 -6.29 -19.30 -1.94
N PRO A 276 -7.61 -19.04 -2.13
CA PRO A 276 -8.44 -19.87 -3.00
C PRO A 276 -7.85 -19.98 -4.42
N THR A 277 -8.17 -21.07 -5.10
CA THR A 277 -7.67 -21.33 -6.46
C THR A 277 -7.97 -20.15 -7.39
N ASN A 278 -6.95 -19.70 -8.13
CA ASN A 278 -6.97 -18.53 -9.02
C ASN A 278 -7.25 -17.17 -8.36
N PHE A 279 -7.44 -17.08 -7.03
CA PHE A 279 -7.77 -15.83 -6.34
C PHE A 279 -6.76 -14.72 -6.63
N THR A 280 -5.46 -15.04 -6.63
CA THR A 280 -4.41 -14.08 -6.96
C THR A 280 -4.59 -13.48 -8.36
N ARG A 281 -4.93 -14.32 -9.36
CA ARG A 281 -5.14 -13.88 -10.74
C ARG A 281 -6.46 -13.11 -10.90
N ASP A 282 -7.53 -13.64 -10.32
CA ASP A 282 -8.89 -13.20 -10.61
C ASP A 282 -9.34 -12.00 -9.76
N VAL A 283 -8.70 -11.77 -8.61
CA VAL A 283 -9.07 -10.72 -7.65
C VAL A 283 -7.93 -9.72 -7.43
N ILE A 284 -6.75 -10.21 -7.06
CA ILE A 284 -5.62 -9.34 -6.71
C ILE A 284 -5.07 -8.65 -7.96
N MET A 285 -4.78 -9.42 -9.01
CA MET A 285 -4.22 -8.90 -10.27
C MET A 285 -5.25 -8.20 -11.18
N LYS A 286 -6.55 -8.35 -10.92
CA LYS A 286 -7.60 -7.90 -11.85
C LYS A 286 -7.74 -6.38 -11.95
N ALA A 287 -7.55 -5.69 -10.84
CA ALA A 287 -7.62 -4.24 -10.72
C ALA A 287 -6.48 -3.76 -9.81
N PRO A 288 -5.23 -3.83 -10.29
CA PRO A 288 -4.06 -3.44 -9.54
C PRO A 288 -4.10 -1.93 -9.29
N THR A 289 -3.54 -1.48 -8.16
CA THR A 289 -3.56 -0.07 -7.77
C THR A 289 -2.44 0.20 -6.79
N LYS A 290 -1.90 1.43 -6.84
CA LYS A 290 -0.93 1.92 -5.86
C LYS A 290 -1.48 1.89 -4.42
N ASP A 291 -2.80 1.99 -4.27
CA ASP A 291 -3.48 1.93 -2.98
C ASP A 291 -3.63 0.48 -2.51
N ILE A 292 -2.55 -0.06 -1.93
CA ILE A 292 -2.52 -1.45 -1.47
C ILE A 292 -3.57 -1.72 -0.40
N MET A 293 -3.88 -0.74 0.45
CA MET A 293 -4.95 -0.86 1.45
C MET A 293 -6.29 -1.14 0.79
N ASN A 294 -6.66 -0.41 -0.27
CA ASN A 294 -7.88 -0.70 -1.05
C ASN A 294 -7.84 -2.08 -1.73
N SER A 295 -6.69 -2.47 -2.29
CA SER A 295 -6.51 -3.79 -2.91
C SER A 295 -6.77 -4.93 -1.91
N MET A 296 -6.22 -4.80 -0.69
CA MET A 296 -6.45 -5.73 0.41
C MET A 296 -7.91 -5.72 0.88
N THR A 297 -8.51 -4.56 1.11
CA THR A 297 -9.92 -4.44 1.55
C THR A 297 -10.87 -5.12 0.57
N ARG A 298 -10.69 -4.89 -0.73
CA ARG A 298 -11.48 -5.57 -1.78
C ARG A 298 -11.27 -7.09 -1.73
N SER A 299 -10.03 -7.53 -1.54
CA SER A 299 -9.70 -8.95 -1.44
C SER A 299 -10.37 -9.61 -0.23
N ILE A 300 -10.36 -8.95 0.93
CA ILE A 300 -11.03 -9.43 2.16
C ILE A 300 -12.52 -9.62 1.93
N LEU A 301 -13.22 -8.63 1.36
CA LEU A 301 -14.64 -8.75 1.05
C LEU A 301 -14.91 -9.84 0.00
N THR A 302 -13.99 -10.05 -0.94
CA THR A 302 -14.14 -11.10 -1.95
C THR A 302 -13.93 -12.50 -1.33
N LEU A 303 -13.01 -12.65 -0.37
CA LEU A 303 -12.79 -13.92 0.35
C LEU A 303 -14.04 -14.41 1.07
N ALA A 304 -14.90 -13.49 1.53
CA ALA A 304 -16.20 -13.82 2.09
C ALA A 304 -17.03 -14.72 1.14
N SER A 305 -16.96 -14.48 -0.17
CA SER A 305 -17.67 -15.28 -1.17
C SER A 305 -17.05 -16.66 -1.44
N TYR A 306 -15.82 -16.90 -0.96
CA TYR A 306 -15.13 -18.20 -1.08
C TYR A 306 -15.21 -19.03 0.21
N ASP A 307 -15.76 -18.47 1.30
CA ASP A 307 -15.88 -19.14 2.58
C ASP A 307 -17.16 -20.00 2.62
N SER A 308 -17.00 -21.32 2.51
CA SER A 308 -18.11 -22.27 2.54
C SER A 308 -18.82 -22.37 3.90
N GLN A 309 -18.23 -21.78 4.95
CA GLN A 309 -18.76 -21.78 6.31
C GLN A 309 -19.26 -20.38 6.72
N MET A 310 -19.54 -19.49 5.76
CA MET A 310 -20.01 -18.12 6.06
C MET A 310 -21.23 -18.10 6.99
N ASP A 311 -22.22 -18.95 6.72
CA ASP A 311 -23.49 -19.02 7.46
C ASP A 311 -23.50 -20.08 8.57
N SER A 312 -22.32 -20.47 9.08
CA SER A 312 -22.22 -21.48 10.15
C SER A 312 -22.95 -21.00 11.43
N PRO A 313 -23.76 -21.88 12.07
CA PRO A 313 -24.43 -21.54 13.33
C PRO A 313 -23.46 -21.40 14.50
N GLU A 314 -22.24 -21.96 14.41
CA GLU A 314 -21.19 -21.85 15.42
C GLU A 314 -20.43 -20.51 15.32
N VAL A 315 -21.10 -19.40 15.66
CA VAL A 315 -20.60 -18.03 15.45
C VAL A 315 -19.19 -17.79 16.04
N ILE A 316 -18.93 -18.25 17.27
CA ILE A 316 -17.66 -17.98 17.97
C ILE A 316 -16.50 -18.76 17.33
N SER A 317 -16.63 -20.08 17.19
CA SER A 317 -15.55 -20.91 16.63
C SER A 317 -15.32 -20.60 15.15
N ASN A 318 -16.37 -20.32 14.39
CA ASN A 318 -16.24 -19.92 12.99
C ASN A 318 -15.56 -18.54 12.85
N SER A 319 -15.92 -17.56 13.69
CA SER A 319 -15.24 -16.26 13.72
C SER A 319 -13.76 -16.39 14.10
N LEU A 320 -13.42 -17.27 15.05
CA LEU A 320 -12.04 -17.54 15.42
C LEU A 320 -11.27 -18.17 14.25
N ARG A 321 -11.84 -19.17 13.56
CA ARG A 321 -11.26 -19.77 12.34
C ARG A 321 -10.96 -18.69 11.29
N GLN A 322 -11.96 -17.87 10.95
CA GLN A 322 -11.82 -16.78 9.98
C GLN A 322 -10.75 -15.77 10.41
N CYS A 323 -10.65 -15.45 11.70
CA CYS A 323 -9.59 -14.59 12.24
C CYS A 323 -8.20 -15.19 12.01
N ILE A 324 -8.00 -16.47 12.34
CA ILE A 324 -6.71 -17.15 12.15
C ILE A 324 -6.33 -17.22 10.66
N GLU A 325 -7.29 -17.51 9.79
CA GLU A 325 -7.10 -17.50 8.35
C GLU A 325 -6.68 -16.12 7.84
N LEU A 326 -7.40 -15.07 8.23
CA LEU A 326 -7.09 -13.69 7.83
C LEU A 326 -5.71 -13.25 8.34
N ILE A 327 -5.38 -13.48 9.61
CA ILE A 327 -4.04 -13.20 10.16
C ILE A 327 -2.96 -13.87 9.31
N SER A 328 -3.20 -15.11 8.85
CA SER A 328 -2.23 -15.89 8.08
C SER A 328 -2.05 -15.39 6.63
N ILE A 329 -3.13 -14.95 5.97
CA ILE A 329 -3.08 -14.55 4.55
C ILE A 329 -2.85 -13.05 4.30
N PHE A 330 -3.00 -12.19 5.31
CA PHE A 330 -2.76 -10.75 5.20
C PHE A 330 -1.41 -10.39 4.55
N PRO A 331 -0.28 -11.05 4.92
CA PRO A 331 1.00 -10.90 4.22
C PRO A 331 0.91 -11.14 2.71
N MET A 332 0.22 -12.19 2.29
CA MET A 332 0.06 -12.56 0.88
C MET A 332 -0.77 -11.51 0.13
N LEU A 333 -1.87 -11.03 0.74
CA LEU A 333 -2.71 -9.99 0.13
C LEU A 333 -1.93 -8.69 -0.12
N ALA A 334 -1.11 -8.28 0.84
CA ALA A 334 -0.28 -7.09 0.74
C ALA A 334 0.80 -7.24 -0.35
N VAL A 335 1.63 -8.29 -0.25
CA VAL A 335 2.78 -8.48 -1.15
C VAL A 335 2.33 -8.77 -2.58
N TYR A 336 1.33 -9.63 -2.78
CA TYR A 336 0.83 -9.91 -4.14
C TYR A 336 0.10 -8.71 -4.74
N GLY A 337 -0.58 -7.91 -3.91
CA GLY A 337 -1.17 -6.64 -4.34
C GLY A 337 -0.12 -5.65 -4.81
N TYR A 338 1.00 -5.56 -4.10
CA TYR A 338 2.14 -4.72 -4.48
C TYR A 338 2.81 -5.20 -5.77
N HIS A 339 3.11 -6.50 -5.90
CA HIS A 339 3.71 -7.02 -7.13
C HIS A 339 2.80 -6.88 -8.34
N ALA A 340 1.48 -7.04 -8.16
CA ALA A 340 0.51 -6.78 -9.23
C ALA A 340 0.52 -5.29 -9.64
N TYR A 341 0.50 -4.37 -8.66
CA TYR A 341 0.64 -2.94 -8.92
C TYR A 341 1.92 -2.62 -9.70
N ASN A 342 3.08 -3.09 -9.23
CA ASN A 342 4.35 -2.86 -9.90
C ASN A 342 4.37 -3.37 -11.34
N HIS A 343 3.86 -4.57 -11.58
CA HIS A 343 3.88 -5.13 -12.93
C HIS A 343 2.94 -4.40 -13.89
N TYR A 344 1.71 -4.12 -13.48
CA TYR A 344 0.73 -3.56 -14.39
C TYR A 344 0.85 -2.03 -14.55
N GLU A 345 1.27 -1.31 -13.51
CA GLU A 345 1.37 0.15 -13.53
C GLU A 345 2.80 0.67 -13.72
N ASN A 346 3.82 -0.07 -13.25
CA ASN A 346 5.23 0.36 -13.34
C ASN A 346 6.07 -0.46 -14.36
N ASP A 347 5.50 -1.49 -14.99
CA ASP A 347 6.18 -2.40 -15.95
C ASP A 347 7.40 -3.12 -15.35
N ASP A 348 7.38 -3.35 -14.03
CA ASP A 348 8.39 -4.16 -13.34
C ASP A 348 8.06 -5.66 -13.44
N SER A 349 9.05 -6.48 -13.11
CA SER A 349 8.86 -7.93 -13.01
C SER A 349 7.97 -8.27 -11.83
N MET A 350 6.96 -9.10 -12.05
CA MET A 350 6.15 -9.69 -10.98
C MET A 350 6.57 -11.11 -10.71
N TYR A 351 6.76 -11.42 -9.43
CA TYR A 351 6.99 -12.75 -8.94
C TYR A 351 5.97 -13.09 -7.85
N ILE A 352 5.50 -14.33 -7.88
CA ILE A 352 4.58 -14.89 -6.89
C ILE A 352 5.33 -16.00 -6.17
N HIS A 353 6.07 -15.62 -5.15
CA HIS A 353 6.71 -16.57 -4.24
C HIS A 353 5.67 -17.06 -3.24
N ARG A 354 5.61 -18.38 -3.04
CA ARG A 354 4.74 -18.96 -2.03
C ARG A 354 5.41 -18.83 -0.66
N PRO A 355 4.61 -18.63 0.40
CA PRO A 355 5.15 -18.69 1.76
C PRO A 355 5.63 -20.10 2.07
N GLU A 356 6.71 -20.20 2.83
CA GLU A 356 7.27 -21.45 3.31
C GLU A 356 6.68 -21.77 4.71
N PRO A 357 6.20 -23.01 4.95
CA PRO A 357 5.52 -23.38 6.20
C PRO A 357 6.35 -23.20 7.47
N GLU A 358 7.66 -23.42 7.39
CA GLU A 358 8.60 -23.44 8.51
C GLU A 358 9.03 -22.03 8.94
N LEU A 359 8.74 -21.02 8.11
CA LEU A 359 9.16 -19.64 8.35
C LEU A 359 8.12 -18.86 9.15
N SER A 360 8.58 -17.92 9.97
CA SER A 360 7.71 -16.95 10.64
C SER A 360 7.02 -16.01 9.65
N THR A 361 6.07 -15.23 10.15
CA THR A 361 5.32 -14.25 9.36
C THR A 361 6.23 -13.14 8.83
N ALA A 362 7.19 -12.68 9.62
CA ALA A 362 8.17 -11.67 9.20
C ALA A 362 9.12 -12.22 8.11
N GLU A 363 9.58 -13.45 8.27
CA GLU A 363 10.41 -14.14 7.28
C GLU A 363 9.67 -14.34 5.95
N ASN A 364 8.43 -14.82 6.01
CA ASN A 364 7.60 -14.99 4.83
C ASN A 364 7.31 -13.66 4.11
N LEU A 365 7.16 -12.55 4.85
CA LEU A 365 7.02 -11.23 4.24
C LEU A 365 8.25 -10.86 3.41
N LEU A 366 9.45 -10.98 3.98
CA LEU A 366 10.70 -10.66 3.27
C LEU A 366 10.95 -11.62 2.11
N LEU A 367 10.72 -12.91 2.31
CA LEU A 367 10.83 -13.94 1.29
C LEU A 367 9.91 -13.68 0.10
N MET A 368 8.65 -13.34 0.35
CA MET A 368 7.68 -13.10 -0.73
C MET A 368 7.92 -11.77 -1.44
N LEU A 369 8.43 -10.77 -0.72
CA LEU A 369 8.62 -9.43 -1.23
C LEU A 369 9.86 -9.31 -2.11
N ARG A 370 10.93 -10.08 -1.87
CA ARG A 370 12.22 -9.92 -2.54
C ARG A 370 12.41 -10.91 -3.70
N PRO A 371 13.00 -10.49 -4.83
CA PRO A 371 13.15 -11.35 -6.01
C PRO A 371 14.12 -12.52 -5.79
N ASP A 372 15.13 -12.33 -4.93
CA ASP A 372 16.15 -13.33 -4.59
C ASP A 372 15.75 -14.19 -3.36
N LYS A 373 14.63 -13.85 -2.72
CA LYS A 373 14.13 -14.45 -1.46
C LYS A 373 15.11 -14.34 -0.29
N GLN A 374 16.18 -13.56 -0.40
CA GLN A 374 17.23 -13.50 0.61
C GLN A 374 16.92 -12.44 1.66
N TYR A 375 17.19 -12.78 2.91
CA TYR A 375 17.19 -11.85 4.03
C TYR A 375 18.13 -12.36 5.11
N SER A 376 18.71 -11.44 5.88
CA SER A 376 19.45 -11.81 7.08
C SER A 376 18.51 -12.06 8.25
N ARG A 377 18.96 -12.85 9.23
CA ARG A 377 18.20 -13.08 10.46
C ARG A 377 17.88 -11.77 11.20
N LEU A 378 18.81 -10.81 11.19
CA LEU A 378 18.59 -9.49 11.80
C LEU A 378 17.43 -8.76 11.12
N GLU A 379 17.36 -8.77 9.79
CA GLU A 379 16.25 -8.13 9.05
C GLU A 379 14.90 -8.74 9.43
N ALA A 380 14.80 -10.07 9.44
CA ALA A 380 13.58 -10.76 9.84
C ALA A 380 13.20 -10.45 11.30
N LYS A 381 14.18 -10.44 12.21
CA LYS A 381 13.98 -10.14 13.62
C LYS A 381 13.48 -8.71 13.85
N VAL A 382 14.06 -7.73 13.15
CA VAL A 382 13.65 -6.32 13.27
C VAL A 382 12.22 -6.15 12.75
N LEU A 383 11.87 -6.78 11.63
CA LEU A 383 10.51 -6.77 11.11
C LEU A 383 9.51 -7.45 12.06
N ASP A 384 9.87 -8.59 12.65
CA ASP A 384 9.04 -9.30 13.63
C ASP A 384 8.75 -8.45 14.87
N VAL A 385 9.78 -7.77 15.41
CA VAL A 385 9.60 -6.82 16.52
C VAL A 385 8.71 -5.65 16.08
N ALA A 386 8.91 -5.11 14.88
CA ALA A 386 8.04 -4.06 14.35
C ALA A 386 6.58 -4.52 14.32
N LEU A 387 6.31 -5.73 13.79
CA LEU A 387 4.95 -6.26 13.74
C LEU A 387 4.36 -6.46 15.14
N LEU A 388 5.10 -7.06 16.07
CA LEU A 388 4.66 -7.28 17.45
C LEU A 388 4.24 -5.97 18.13
N LEU A 389 5.07 -4.92 18.02
CA LEU A 389 4.82 -3.63 18.67
C LEU A 389 3.56 -2.91 18.14
N HIS A 390 3.09 -3.30 16.95
CA HIS A 390 1.91 -2.70 16.31
C HIS A 390 0.64 -3.56 16.43
N MET A 391 0.71 -4.75 17.04
CA MET A 391 -0.41 -5.70 17.08
C MET A 391 -1.66 -5.15 17.75
N GLU A 392 -1.49 -4.45 18.87
CA GLU A 392 -2.59 -3.80 19.58
C GLU A 392 -2.11 -2.53 20.29
N HIS A 393 -2.99 -1.54 20.42
CA HIS A 393 -2.67 -0.25 21.02
C HIS A 393 -3.90 0.37 21.72
N GLY A 394 -4.54 -0.42 22.58
CA GLY A 394 -5.74 -0.03 23.32
C GLY A 394 -7.01 -0.12 22.48
N GLY A 395 -8.11 -0.59 23.10
CA GLY A 395 -9.40 -0.76 22.43
C GLY A 395 -10.06 0.51 21.87
N GLY A 396 -9.51 1.70 22.16
CA GLY A 396 -10.03 2.99 21.71
C GLY A 396 -9.37 3.57 20.45
N ASN A 397 -8.35 2.90 19.87
CA ASN A 397 -7.83 3.36 18.57
C ASN A 397 -8.92 3.19 17.49
N ASN A 398 -8.94 4.07 16.47
CA ASN A 398 -10.10 4.19 15.58
C ASN A 398 -10.46 2.86 14.89
N SER A 399 -9.48 2.17 14.31
CA SER A 399 -9.70 0.89 13.62
C SER A 399 -10.20 -0.23 14.55
N THR A 400 -9.69 -0.29 15.78
CA THR A 400 -10.15 -1.28 16.77
C THR A 400 -11.57 -0.92 17.24
N PHE A 401 -11.86 0.35 17.49
CA PHE A 401 -13.20 0.80 17.83
C PHE A 401 -14.20 0.52 16.69
N THR A 402 -13.81 0.76 15.42
CA THR A 402 -14.61 0.37 14.25
C THR A 402 -14.87 -1.14 14.23
N THR A 403 -13.88 -1.96 14.54
CA THR A 403 -14.05 -3.43 14.64
C THR A 403 -15.13 -3.79 15.66
N ARG A 404 -15.12 -3.17 16.84
CA ARG A 404 -16.14 -3.38 17.87
C ARG A 404 -17.52 -2.89 17.42
N VAL A 405 -17.60 -1.69 16.84
CA VAL A 405 -18.86 -1.11 16.33
C VAL A 405 -19.52 -2.03 15.30
N VAL A 406 -18.78 -2.47 14.28
CA VAL A 406 -19.32 -3.34 13.21
C VAL A 406 -19.62 -4.75 13.74
N THR A 407 -18.82 -5.26 14.68
CA THR A 407 -19.13 -6.53 15.35
C THR A 407 -20.41 -6.45 16.18
N SER A 408 -20.64 -5.35 16.90
CA SER A 408 -21.83 -5.14 17.74
C SER A 408 -23.15 -5.10 16.96
N SER A 409 -23.10 -4.86 15.64
CA SER A 409 -24.28 -4.94 14.76
C SER A 409 -24.57 -6.36 14.25
N GLY A 410 -23.75 -7.36 14.62
CA GLY A 410 -23.88 -8.75 14.15
C GLY A 410 -23.27 -9.01 12.76
N SER A 411 -22.36 -8.15 12.29
CA SER A 411 -21.72 -8.35 10.98
C SER A 411 -20.63 -9.45 11.00
N ASP A 412 -20.38 -10.04 9.84
CA ASP A 412 -19.40 -11.11 9.63
C ASP A 412 -17.95 -10.63 9.80
N THR A 413 -17.02 -11.59 9.88
CA THR A 413 -15.61 -11.31 10.19
C THR A 413 -14.95 -10.53 9.05
N TYR A 414 -15.21 -10.88 7.80
CA TYR A 414 -14.60 -10.22 6.64
C TYR A 414 -15.07 -8.76 6.56
N SER A 415 -16.36 -8.50 6.75
CA SER A 415 -16.92 -7.15 6.78
C SER A 415 -16.36 -6.30 7.94
N SER A 416 -16.27 -6.86 9.14
CA SER A 416 -15.66 -6.16 10.30
C SER A 416 -14.20 -5.79 10.04
N ILE A 417 -13.42 -6.72 9.49
CA ILE A 417 -12.01 -6.48 9.18
C ILE A 417 -11.86 -5.49 8.01
N ALA A 418 -12.70 -5.57 6.97
CA ALA A 418 -12.71 -4.62 5.86
C ALA A 418 -13.06 -3.19 6.33
N ALA A 419 -13.97 -3.05 7.30
CA ALA A 419 -14.27 -1.76 7.93
C ALA A 419 -13.08 -1.22 8.74
N ALA A 420 -12.41 -2.09 9.50
CA ALA A 420 -11.20 -1.73 10.23
C ALA A 420 -10.06 -1.27 9.30
N MET A 421 -9.88 -1.95 8.16
CA MET A 421 -8.96 -1.55 7.09
C MET A 421 -9.30 -0.17 6.51
N SER A 422 -10.58 0.07 6.26
CA SER A 422 -11.08 1.34 5.72
C SER A 422 -10.86 2.50 6.71
N SER A 423 -11.01 2.23 8.01
CA SER A 423 -10.66 3.17 9.08
C SER A 423 -9.15 3.45 9.13
N LEU A 424 -8.31 2.39 9.11
CA LEU A 424 -6.85 2.50 9.19
C LEU A 424 -6.25 3.26 8.01
N LYS A 425 -6.81 3.09 6.81
CA LYS A 425 -6.35 3.78 5.59
C LYS A 425 -6.41 5.31 5.70
N GLY A 426 -7.31 5.86 6.52
CA GLY A 426 -7.50 7.30 6.63
C GLY A 426 -6.21 8.02 7.10
N PRO A 427 -5.85 9.19 6.52
CA PRO A 427 -4.60 9.89 6.81
C PRO A 427 -4.49 10.46 8.23
N LYS A 428 -5.59 10.46 8.99
CA LYS A 428 -5.63 10.83 10.41
C LYS A 428 -5.37 9.64 11.35
N HIS A 429 -5.26 8.42 10.80
CA HIS A 429 -5.01 7.20 11.55
C HIS A 429 -3.72 6.54 11.07
N GLY A 430 -3.67 6.09 9.81
CA GLY A 430 -2.46 5.60 9.15
C GLY A 430 -1.65 6.69 8.45
N GLY A 431 -0.40 6.38 8.08
CA GLY A 431 0.44 7.23 7.23
C GLY A 431 1.38 8.21 7.95
N ALA A 432 1.40 8.21 9.29
CA ALA A 432 2.33 9.03 10.06
C ALA A 432 3.80 8.71 9.71
N ASN A 433 4.15 7.43 9.57
CA ASN A 433 5.48 6.99 9.17
C ASN A 433 5.87 7.45 7.75
N ILE A 434 4.93 7.50 6.80
CA ILE A 434 5.17 8.05 5.46
C ILE A 434 5.51 9.54 5.57
N LYS A 435 4.75 10.29 6.39
CA LYS A 435 5.02 11.70 6.65
C LYS A 435 6.37 11.94 7.33
N VAL A 436 6.79 11.05 8.25
CA VAL A 436 8.14 11.09 8.81
C VAL A 436 9.19 10.93 7.72
N MET A 437 9.05 9.97 6.80
CA MET A 437 10.01 9.80 5.71
C MET A 437 10.03 11.00 4.76
N GLU A 438 8.88 11.59 4.43
CA GLU A 438 8.80 12.81 3.62
C GLU A 438 9.48 14.00 4.34
N MET A 439 9.27 14.14 5.64
CA MET A 439 9.89 15.18 6.47
C MET A 439 11.41 14.98 6.54
N MET A 440 11.88 13.75 6.74
CA MET A 440 13.32 13.43 6.79
C MET A 440 14.01 13.72 5.47
N GLU A 441 13.39 13.37 4.34
CA GLU A 441 13.90 13.71 3.02
C GLU A 441 13.97 15.23 2.80
N ASN A 442 12.94 15.95 3.26
CA ASN A 442 12.94 17.41 3.21
C ASN A 442 14.07 18.02 4.07
N ILE A 443 14.29 17.51 5.27
CA ILE A 443 15.40 17.95 6.15
C ILE A 443 16.75 17.71 5.45
N ARG A 444 17.01 16.48 4.96
CA ARG A 444 18.25 16.15 4.25
C ARG A 444 18.53 17.04 3.04
N GLY A 445 17.47 17.46 2.33
CA GLY A 445 17.61 18.36 1.18
C GLY A 445 17.94 19.82 1.54
N HIS A 446 17.95 20.20 2.82
CA HIS A 446 18.12 21.60 3.25
C HIS A 446 19.20 21.82 4.32
N ILE A 447 19.65 20.78 5.01
CA ILE A 447 20.80 20.85 5.93
C ILE A 447 22.09 20.45 5.19
N HIS A 448 23.22 21.01 5.58
CA HIS A 448 24.52 20.73 4.96
C HIS A 448 25.32 19.69 5.73
N ASP A 449 25.21 19.68 7.07
CA ASP A 449 25.95 18.77 7.94
C ASP A 449 25.02 18.12 8.97
N VAL A 450 24.90 16.79 8.91
CA VAL A 450 24.12 16.00 9.87
C VAL A 450 24.73 15.96 11.28
N HIS A 451 26.00 16.39 11.42
CA HIS A 451 26.68 16.55 12.70
C HIS A 451 26.46 17.92 13.35
N ASP A 452 25.95 18.91 12.61
CA ASP A 452 25.66 20.25 13.12
C ASP A 452 24.27 20.29 13.78
N MET A 453 24.27 20.14 15.11
CA MET A 453 23.05 20.20 15.92
C MET A 453 22.34 21.56 15.85
N ASP A 454 23.08 22.65 15.67
CA ASP A 454 22.51 24.01 15.61
C ASP A 454 21.78 24.21 14.27
N GLU A 455 22.34 23.69 13.17
CA GLU A 455 21.67 23.70 11.86
C GLU A 455 20.37 22.89 11.89
N ILE A 456 20.39 21.69 12.48
CA ILE A 456 19.19 20.85 12.65
C ILE A 456 18.15 21.57 13.53
N GLU A 457 18.56 22.16 14.67
CA GLU A 457 17.68 22.91 15.56
C GLU A 457 17.00 24.09 14.85
N ALA A 458 17.77 24.84 14.04
CA ALA A 458 17.27 25.96 13.26
C ALA A 458 16.24 25.51 12.20
N TYR A 459 16.49 24.40 11.52
CA TYR A 459 15.56 23.90 10.49
C TYR A 459 14.27 23.33 11.10
N LEU A 460 14.37 22.56 12.20
CA LEU A 460 13.20 22.08 12.94
C LEU A 460 12.33 23.25 13.46
N SER A 461 12.96 24.37 13.84
CA SER A 461 12.26 25.57 14.27
C SER A 461 11.40 26.18 13.16
N LYS A 462 11.90 26.21 11.91
CA LYS A 462 11.16 26.65 10.71
C LYS A 462 9.98 25.73 10.40
N ILE A 463 10.15 24.41 10.54
CA ILE A 463 9.04 23.45 10.39
C ILE A 463 7.93 23.78 11.39
N LEU A 464 8.27 24.04 12.65
CA LEU A 464 7.29 24.39 13.70
C LEU A 464 6.60 25.75 13.48
N GLU A 465 7.26 26.70 12.81
CA GLU A 465 6.68 27.98 12.38
C GLU A 465 5.78 27.85 11.13
N GLY A 466 5.79 26.69 10.48
CA GLY A 466 5.06 26.48 9.22
C GLY A 466 5.74 27.11 8.01
N GLU A 467 7.03 27.45 8.12
CA GLU A 467 7.83 28.05 7.05
C GLU A 467 8.52 26.99 6.16
N ALA A 468 8.54 25.73 6.60
CA ALA A 468 9.18 24.61 5.91
C ALA A 468 8.27 23.37 5.81
N PHE A 469 8.71 22.39 5.02
CA PHE A 469 8.03 21.12 4.73
C PHE A 469 6.62 21.28 4.12
N ASP A 470 5.55 21.14 4.92
CA ASP A 470 4.15 21.14 4.48
C ASP A 470 3.31 22.28 5.08
N GLY A 471 3.96 23.21 5.79
CA GLY A 471 3.34 24.37 6.40
C GLY A 471 2.37 24.06 7.54
N LYS A 472 2.35 22.84 8.08
CA LYS A 472 1.44 22.46 9.18
C LYS A 472 1.95 22.81 10.57
N GLY A 473 3.22 23.20 10.71
CA GLY A 473 3.78 23.46 12.04
C GLY A 473 3.99 22.18 12.85
N LEU A 474 4.18 21.01 12.21
CA LEU A 474 4.24 19.72 12.88
C LEU A 474 5.56 19.01 12.58
N ILE A 475 6.22 18.51 13.64
CA ILE A 475 7.29 17.53 13.50
C ILE A 475 6.64 16.15 13.59
N TYR A 476 6.58 15.45 12.47
CA TYR A 476 5.95 14.13 12.38
C TYR A 476 6.74 13.08 13.18
N GLY A 477 6.03 12.12 13.78
CA GLY A 477 6.62 11.13 14.69
C GLY A 477 6.80 11.63 16.14
N MET A 478 6.51 12.91 16.41
CA MET A 478 6.55 13.49 17.76
C MET A 478 5.15 13.68 18.34
N GLY A 479 4.97 13.22 19.57
CA GLY A 479 3.72 13.28 20.32
C GLY A 479 2.79 12.09 20.07
N HIS A 480 1.88 11.85 21.03
CA HIS A 480 0.91 10.76 20.94
C HIS A 480 -0.44 11.19 21.53
N ALA A 481 -1.54 10.60 21.05
CA ALA A 481 -2.88 10.86 21.58
C ALA A 481 -3.12 10.31 23.00
N VAL A 482 -2.16 9.55 23.55
CA VAL A 482 -2.28 8.81 24.82
C VAL A 482 -0.99 8.94 25.63
N TYR A 483 0.17 8.60 25.05
CA TYR A 483 1.46 8.78 25.72
C TYR A 483 1.82 10.25 25.92
N SER A 484 2.62 10.44 26.97
CA SER A 484 3.06 11.72 27.51
C SER A 484 4.59 11.77 27.48
N LEU A 485 5.24 11.18 28.49
CA LEU A 485 6.69 11.25 28.67
C LEU A 485 7.47 10.32 27.73
N SER A 486 6.91 9.17 27.38
CA SER A 486 7.55 8.19 26.49
C SER A 486 6.55 7.25 25.84
N ASP A 487 6.88 6.76 24.64
CA ASP A 487 6.23 5.61 24.01
C ASP A 487 7.08 4.35 24.27
N PRO A 488 6.58 3.36 25.04
CA PRO A 488 7.36 2.17 25.39
C PRO A 488 7.75 1.33 24.16
N ARG A 489 7.01 1.46 23.06
CA ARG A 489 7.30 0.75 21.81
C ARG A 489 8.51 1.35 21.12
N GLU A 490 8.55 2.68 21.02
CA GLU A 490 9.66 3.44 20.46
C GLU A 490 10.97 3.08 21.19
N GLN A 491 10.99 3.18 22.51
CA GLN A 491 12.19 2.90 23.32
C GLN A 491 12.76 1.50 23.10
N VAL A 492 11.89 0.50 22.94
CA VAL A 492 12.30 -0.87 22.66
C VAL A 492 12.77 -1.01 21.22
N PHE A 493 12.08 -0.37 20.29
CA PHE A 493 12.34 -0.47 18.87
C PHE A 493 13.65 0.19 18.47
N LYS A 494 14.00 1.33 19.09
CA LYS A 494 15.23 2.08 18.84
C LYS A 494 16.49 1.20 18.83
N LYS A 495 16.64 0.30 19.80
CA LYS A 495 17.80 -0.61 19.88
C LYS A 495 17.92 -1.54 18.67
N TYR A 496 16.79 -1.99 18.12
CA TYR A 496 16.77 -2.82 16.92
C TYR A 496 17.04 -1.98 15.66
N VAL A 497 16.56 -0.74 15.64
CA VAL A 497 16.82 0.22 14.57
C VAL A 497 18.32 0.54 14.48
N GLU A 498 18.96 0.83 15.61
CA GLU A 498 20.42 1.09 15.69
C GLU A 498 21.23 -0.12 15.20
N LYS A 499 20.89 -1.33 15.64
CA LYS A 499 21.52 -2.58 15.17
C LYS A 499 21.36 -2.74 13.65
N LEU A 500 20.16 -2.48 13.12
CA LEU A 500 19.89 -2.59 11.69
C LEU A 500 20.63 -1.52 10.88
N ALA A 501 20.67 -0.27 11.37
CA ALA A 501 21.36 0.84 10.73
C ALA A 501 22.86 0.55 10.60
N ALA A 502 23.51 0.06 11.67
CA ALA A 502 24.90 -0.38 11.62
C ALA A 502 25.12 -1.52 10.62
N ALA A 503 24.23 -2.52 10.60
CA ALA A 503 24.32 -3.63 9.64
C ALA A 503 24.09 -3.20 8.18
N LYS A 504 23.45 -2.05 7.95
CA LYS A 504 23.11 -1.51 6.64
C LYS A 504 24.00 -0.33 6.21
N ALA A 505 25.01 0.01 7.00
CA ALA A 505 25.87 1.18 6.80
C ALA A 505 25.05 2.50 6.68
N ARG A 506 24.09 2.69 7.59
CA ARG A 506 23.18 3.86 7.66
C ARG A 506 23.36 4.64 8.97
N GLU A 507 24.56 4.64 9.54
CA GLU A 507 24.87 5.30 10.81
C GLU A 507 24.70 6.82 10.74
N GLU A 508 25.03 7.47 9.63
CA GLU A 508 24.82 8.91 9.42
C GLU A 508 23.32 9.26 9.43
N ASP A 509 22.49 8.43 8.80
CA ASP A 509 21.05 8.61 8.88
C ASP A 509 20.55 8.41 10.31
N MET A 510 21.01 7.35 10.99
CA MET A 510 20.65 7.11 12.38
C MET A 510 21.06 8.27 13.30
N LEU A 511 22.20 8.92 13.03
CA LEU A 511 22.61 10.13 13.75
C LEU A 511 21.57 11.24 13.59
N LEU A 512 21.12 11.52 12.36
CA LEU A 512 20.08 12.53 12.12
C LEU A 512 18.78 12.21 12.89
N TYR A 513 18.34 10.94 12.90
CA TYR A 513 17.16 10.53 13.68
C TYR A 513 17.38 10.77 15.18
N ASN A 514 18.55 10.40 15.72
CA ASN A 514 18.89 10.61 17.13
C ASN A 514 18.92 12.11 17.49
N SER A 515 19.50 12.96 16.64
CA SER A 515 19.54 14.40 16.82
C SER A 515 18.14 15.01 16.88
N ILE A 516 17.25 14.61 15.96
CA ILE A 516 15.86 15.07 15.92
C ILE A 516 15.08 14.56 17.14
N GLU A 517 15.28 13.31 17.56
CA GLU A 517 14.67 12.74 18.76
C GLU A 517 14.99 13.56 20.02
N GLU A 518 16.22 14.06 20.13
CA GLU A 518 16.66 14.88 21.25
C GLU A 518 16.17 16.33 21.18
N LEU A 519 16.22 16.93 19.99
CA LEU A 519 15.91 18.36 19.78
C LEU A 519 14.42 18.64 19.76
N ALA A 520 13.63 17.82 19.05
CA ALA A 520 12.24 18.13 18.76
C ALA A 520 11.36 18.26 20.01
N PRO A 521 11.42 17.38 21.03
CA PRO A 521 10.65 17.55 22.26
C PRO A 521 10.93 18.88 22.96
N ARG A 522 12.21 19.29 23.03
CA ARG A 522 12.65 20.55 23.65
C ARG A 522 12.09 21.75 22.90
N LEU A 523 12.17 21.74 21.57
CA LEU A 523 11.67 22.82 20.71
C LEU A 523 10.15 22.96 20.78
N ILE A 524 9.43 21.82 20.73
CA ILE A 524 7.98 21.81 20.80
C ILE A 524 7.51 22.34 22.17
N ALA A 525 8.17 21.96 23.26
CA ALA A 525 7.85 22.44 24.60
C ALA A 525 8.09 23.95 24.78
N LYS A 526 9.12 24.53 24.14
CA LYS A 526 9.36 25.97 24.13
C LYS A 526 8.26 26.75 23.40
N LYS A 527 7.77 26.24 22.26
CA LYS A 527 6.82 26.95 21.38
C LYS A 527 5.35 26.72 21.71
N ARG A 528 5.00 25.61 22.38
CA ARG A 528 3.60 25.24 22.66
C ARG A 528 3.39 24.97 24.13
N HIS A 529 2.32 25.56 24.70
CA HIS A 529 1.84 25.19 26.03
C HIS A 529 1.23 23.79 25.99
N ILE A 530 2.03 22.77 26.31
CA ILE A 530 1.60 21.37 26.31
C ILE A 530 1.52 20.85 27.74
N PHE A 531 0.31 20.48 28.15
CA PHE A 531 0.02 19.99 29.50
C PHE A 531 0.57 18.58 29.81
N LYS A 532 0.93 17.79 28.80
CA LYS A 532 1.28 16.36 28.94
C LYS A 532 2.70 15.97 28.47
N GLY A 533 3.56 16.93 28.10
CA GLY A 533 4.85 16.63 27.46
C GLY A 533 4.73 16.08 26.03
N VAL A 534 5.88 15.90 25.36
CA VAL A 534 6.00 15.40 23.98
C VAL A 534 7.16 14.42 23.93
N SER A 535 6.94 13.28 23.29
CA SER A 535 7.94 12.22 23.10
C SER A 535 7.86 11.66 21.69
N PRO A 536 8.95 11.10 21.15
CA PRO A 536 8.89 10.33 19.92
C PRO A 536 7.94 9.12 20.11
N ASN A 537 7.25 8.75 19.04
CA ASN A 537 6.44 7.54 19.02
C ASN A 537 7.04 6.51 18.04
N VAL A 538 6.51 5.29 18.05
CA VAL A 538 7.05 4.20 17.21
C VAL A 538 7.07 4.52 15.70
N ASP A 539 6.19 5.40 15.22
CA ASP A 539 6.12 5.80 13.80
C ASP A 539 7.30 6.68 13.39
N PHE A 540 8.01 7.29 14.35
CA PHE A 540 9.25 8.02 14.10
C PHE A 540 10.31 7.11 13.48
N TYR A 541 10.41 5.85 13.92
CA TYR A 541 11.41 4.90 13.43
C TYR A 541 10.88 3.90 12.40
N SER A 542 9.58 3.61 12.38
CA SER A 542 9.03 2.52 11.56
C SER A 542 9.27 2.70 10.07
N GLY A 543 9.12 3.92 9.55
CA GLY A 543 9.38 4.22 8.14
C GLY A 543 10.84 4.02 7.73
N PHE A 544 11.78 4.33 8.63
CA PHE A 544 13.22 4.16 8.39
C PHE A 544 13.61 2.69 8.38
N VAL A 545 13.06 1.91 9.31
CA VAL A 545 13.24 0.45 9.33
C VAL A 545 12.74 -0.16 8.03
N TYR A 546 11.54 0.21 7.58
CA TYR A 546 10.99 -0.33 6.34
C TYR A 546 11.86 0.04 5.13
N GLU A 547 12.42 1.25 5.07
CA GLU A 547 13.37 1.65 4.03
C GLU A 547 14.64 0.78 4.07
N MET A 548 15.24 0.59 5.25
CA MET A 548 16.45 -0.26 5.41
C MET A 548 16.21 -1.74 5.08
N LEU A 549 14.98 -2.21 5.24
CA LEU A 549 14.53 -3.55 4.86
C LEU A 549 14.18 -3.66 3.36
N GLY A 550 14.24 -2.57 2.59
CA GLY A 550 13.81 -2.56 1.19
C GLY A 550 12.30 -2.75 1.02
N ILE A 551 11.51 -2.43 2.04
CA ILE A 551 10.05 -2.45 1.95
C ILE A 551 9.60 -1.16 1.23
N PRO A 552 8.81 -1.27 0.15
CA PRO A 552 8.28 -0.13 -0.59
C PRO A 552 7.33 0.73 0.25
N LYS A 553 7.32 2.05 0.01
CA LYS A 553 6.45 3.01 0.73
C LYS A 553 4.95 2.68 0.58
N GLU A 554 4.56 2.11 -0.56
CA GLU A 554 3.20 1.62 -0.83
C GLU A 554 2.74 0.54 0.17
N LEU A 555 3.67 -0.19 0.79
CA LEU A 555 3.38 -1.25 1.75
C LEU A 555 3.39 -0.78 3.21
N TYR A 556 3.79 0.45 3.53
CA TYR A 556 3.98 0.87 4.92
C TYR A 556 2.72 0.72 5.79
N THR A 557 1.58 1.20 5.29
CA THR A 557 0.30 1.05 5.99
C THR A 557 -0.20 -0.41 5.97
N ALA A 558 0.13 -1.17 4.92
CA ALA A 558 -0.23 -2.59 4.82
C ALA A 558 0.52 -3.44 5.86
N ILE A 559 1.81 -3.15 6.12
CA ILE A 559 2.59 -3.79 7.19
C ILE A 559 1.96 -3.50 8.55
N PHE A 560 1.50 -2.26 8.79
CA PHE A 560 0.74 -1.94 10.00
C PHE A 560 -0.54 -2.77 10.11
N ALA A 561 -1.27 -2.96 9.00
CA ALA A 561 -2.48 -3.79 8.98
C ALA A 561 -2.18 -5.27 9.26
N ILE A 562 -1.08 -5.82 8.73
CA ILE A 562 -0.61 -7.18 8.99
C ILE A 562 -0.30 -7.40 10.48
N ALA A 563 0.20 -6.38 11.17
CA ALA A 563 0.33 -6.43 12.62
C ALA A 563 -1.04 -6.33 13.32
N ARG A 564 -1.82 -5.30 12.96
CA ARG A 564 -3.00 -4.87 13.70
C ARG A 564 -4.20 -5.82 13.58
N ILE A 565 -4.27 -6.64 12.53
CA ILE A 565 -5.32 -7.66 12.34
C ILE A 565 -5.45 -8.58 13.56
N VAL A 566 -4.36 -8.89 14.24
CA VAL A 566 -4.36 -9.70 15.46
C VAL A 566 -5.18 -9.05 16.58
N GLY A 567 -4.97 -7.75 16.82
CA GLY A 567 -5.73 -6.98 17.81
C GLY A 567 -7.20 -6.83 17.41
N TRP A 568 -7.49 -6.60 16.12
CA TRP A 568 -8.87 -6.57 15.61
C TRP A 568 -9.58 -7.89 15.85
N SER A 569 -8.93 -9.02 15.54
CA SER A 569 -9.46 -10.36 15.79
C SER A 569 -9.72 -10.60 17.27
N ALA A 570 -8.78 -10.26 18.15
CA ALA A 570 -8.96 -10.42 19.60
C ALA A 570 -10.14 -9.58 20.13
N HIS A 571 -10.27 -8.32 19.69
CA HIS A 571 -11.38 -7.45 20.06
C HIS A 571 -12.72 -7.89 19.46
N ARG A 572 -12.73 -8.47 18.26
CA ARG A 572 -13.92 -9.09 17.70
C ARG A 572 -14.40 -10.24 18.57
N MET A 573 -13.49 -11.14 18.97
CA MET A 573 -13.83 -12.25 19.87
C MET A 573 -14.33 -11.73 21.22
N GLU A 574 -13.68 -10.72 21.80
CA GLU A 574 -14.11 -10.09 23.05
C GLU A 574 -15.53 -9.48 22.94
N GLU A 575 -15.83 -8.81 21.83
CA GLU A 575 -17.15 -8.23 21.58
C GLU A 575 -18.23 -9.32 21.41
N LEU A 576 -17.96 -10.35 20.61
CA LEU A 576 -18.90 -11.46 20.38
C LEU A 576 -19.20 -12.26 21.66
N ILE A 577 -18.23 -12.41 22.56
CA ILE A 577 -18.40 -13.16 23.82
C ILE A 577 -19.05 -12.30 24.90
N GLY A 578 -18.60 -11.05 25.04
CA GLY A 578 -18.90 -10.22 26.20
C GLY A 578 -19.96 -9.13 25.99
N MET A 579 -20.28 -8.78 24.75
CA MET A 579 -21.11 -7.61 24.45
C MET A 579 -22.31 -7.94 23.55
N ASN A 580 -23.47 -8.10 24.19
CA ASN A 580 -24.74 -8.40 23.51
C ASN A 580 -25.53 -7.14 23.08
N LYS A 581 -24.94 -5.94 23.18
CA LYS A 581 -25.63 -4.68 22.88
C LYS A 581 -24.95 -3.97 21.72
N ILE A 582 -25.75 -3.57 20.74
CA ILE A 582 -25.28 -2.72 19.64
C ILE A 582 -24.73 -1.40 20.17
N ILE A 583 -23.55 -1.00 19.69
CA ILE A 583 -22.96 0.30 19.98
C ILE A 583 -23.73 1.35 19.17
N ARG A 584 -24.59 2.11 19.85
CA ARG A 584 -25.51 3.07 19.23
C ARG A 584 -25.58 4.38 20.02
N PRO A 585 -24.63 5.32 19.81
CA PRO A 585 -24.68 6.63 20.46
C PRO A 585 -25.87 7.45 19.97
N ALA A 586 -26.38 8.35 20.82
CA ALA A 586 -27.42 9.29 20.45
C ALA A 586 -26.85 10.54 19.76
N TYR A 587 -27.61 11.11 18.84
CA TYR A 587 -27.38 12.43 18.27
C TYR A 587 -28.50 13.35 18.74
N MET A 588 -28.16 14.57 19.14
CA MET A 588 -29.14 15.61 19.45
C MET A 588 -29.26 16.53 18.24
N SER A 589 -30.49 16.78 17.79
CA SER A 589 -30.72 17.71 16.68
C SER A 589 -30.61 19.15 17.17
N VAL A 590 -29.93 19.99 16.40
CA VAL A 590 -29.83 21.44 16.58
C VAL A 590 -30.46 22.19 15.39
N MET A 591 -31.30 21.49 14.61
CA MET A 591 -31.95 22.09 13.44
C MET A 591 -32.97 23.15 13.86
N GLU A 592 -33.03 24.23 13.09
CA GLU A 592 -34.12 25.18 13.15
C GLU A 592 -35.34 24.61 12.41
N GLU A 593 -36.52 24.72 13.01
CA GLU A 593 -37.77 24.39 12.34
C GLU A 593 -38.00 25.36 11.18
N LYS A 594 -38.39 24.82 10.02
CA LYS A 594 -38.71 25.59 8.81
C LYS A 594 -40.18 25.34 8.46
N GLU A 595 -40.88 26.39 8.07
CA GLU A 595 -42.28 26.34 7.60
C GLU A 595 -42.43 25.79 6.18
#